data_AF-A0A527DR35-F1
#
_entry.id   AF-A0A527DR35-F1
#
_cell.length_a   1.000
_cell.length_b   1.000
_cell.length_c   1.000
_cell.angle_alpha   90.00
_cell.angle_beta   90.00
_cell.angle_gamma   90.00
#
_symmetry.space_group_name_H-M   'P 1'
#
loop_
_entity.id
_entity.type
_entity.pdbx_description
1 polymer ?
#
loop_
_entity_poly.entity_id
_entity_poly.type
_entity_poly.pdbx_seq_one_letter_code
_entity_poly.pdbx_strand_id
1 'polypeptide(L)'
;ETINGNEAATAHAGAEGWQFDIAVIRAGGQVYRLLTAAPSASTSLDTVARSVSGSFRILSAAEKAALKPLHIRVVTVQPGQTMGSLSAQMVGVDRKLDLYRVLNALSPG
;
A
#
# COMPACT_ATOMS: atom_id res chain seq x y z
N GLU A 1 18.09 -13.03 12.14
CA GLU A 1 16.90 -13.83 12.50
C GLU A 1 16.16 -14.25 11.23
N THR A 2 15.01 -14.91 11.31
CA THR A 2 14.19 -15.21 10.13
C THR A 2 12.75 -14.76 10.35
N ILE A 3 12.12 -14.21 9.31
CA ILE A 3 10.69 -13.88 9.28
C ILE A 3 10.02 -14.72 8.20
N ASN A 4 9.12 -15.61 8.60
CA ASN A 4 8.38 -16.51 7.71
C ASN A 4 9.31 -17.29 6.74
N GLY A 5 10.44 -17.78 7.26
CA GLY A 5 11.45 -18.52 6.48
C GLY A 5 12.41 -17.67 5.64
N ASN A 6 12.29 -16.35 5.67
CA ASN A 6 13.18 -15.43 4.96
C ASN A 6 14.25 -14.89 5.91
N GLU A 7 15.48 -14.73 5.41
CA GLU A 7 16.56 -14.08 6.16
C GLU A 7 16.17 -12.64 6.49
N ALA A 8 16.28 -12.26 7.76
CA ALA A 8 15.88 -10.96 8.22
C ALA A 8 16.77 -10.39 9.33
N ALA A 9 16.70 -9.07 9.47
CA ALA A 9 17.27 -8.31 10.57
C ALA A 9 16.29 -7.22 11.02
N THR A 10 16.20 -7.00 12.33
CA THR A 10 15.48 -5.89 12.95
C THR A 10 16.42 -4.89 13.60
N ALA A 11 16.01 -3.62 13.67
CA ALA A 11 16.71 -2.56 14.37
C ALA A 11 15.72 -1.51 14.89
N HIS A 12 16.08 -0.86 16.01
CA HIS A 12 15.34 0.27 16.54
C HIS A 12 16.08 1.58 16.29
N ALA A 13 15.34 2.65 15.99
CA ALA A 13 15.87 4.00 15.85
C ALA A 13 14.94 5.03 16.49
N GLY A 14 15.46 6.21 16.82
CA GLY A 14 14.66 7.32 17.36
C GLY A 14 15.13 8.66 16.80
N ALA A 15 14.18 9.55 16.51
CA ALA A 15 14.46 10.90 16.03
C ALA A 15 13.25 11.81 16.29
N GLU A 16 13.49 13.05 16.73
CA GLU A 16 12.48 14.13 16.76
C GLU A 16 11.12 13.76 17.41
N GLY A 17 11.14 13.05 18.54
CA GLY A 17 9.91 12.63 19.22
C GLY A 17 9.22 11.40 18.60
N TRP A 18 9.90 10.72 17.69
CA TRP A 18 9.49 9.46 17.08
C TRP A 18 10.44 8.33 17.45
N GLN A 19 9.89 7.12 17.46
CA GLN A 19 10.59 5.85 17.55
C GLN A 19 10.21 4.99 16.34
N PHE A 20 11.15 4.17 15.89
CA PHE A 20 11.06 3.36 14.70
C PHE A 20 11.50 1.93 15.00
N ASP A 21 10.75 0.98 14.46
CA ASP A 21 11.18 -0.40 14.29
C ASP A 21 11.41 -0.65 12.79
N ILE A 22 12.59 -1.14 12.46
CA ILE A 22 13.09 -1.32 11.10
C ILE A 22 13.27 -2.82 10.88
N ALA A 23 12.37 -3.43 10.12
CA ALA A 23 12.53 -4.81 9.66
C ALA A 23 13.07 -4.83 8.23
N VAL A 24 14.18 -5.53 8.02
CA VAL A 24 14.79 -5.76 6.71
C VAL A 24 14.68 -7.24 6.39
N ILE A 25 14.01 -7.57 5.29
CA ILE A 25 13.72 -8.95 4.88
C ILE A 25 14.28 -9.19 3.47
N ARG A 26 15.13 -10.22 3.32
CA ARG A 26 15.60 -10.69 2.01
C ARG A 26 14.68 -11.77 1.48
N ALA A 27 14.01 -11.50 0.36
CA ALA A 27 13.09 -12.44 -0.26
C ALA A 27 12.98 -12.22 -1.77
N GLY A 28 12.86 -13.30 -2.56
CA GLY A 28 12.63 -13.20 -4.00
C GLY A 28 13.68 -12.41 -4.79
N GLY A 29 14.94 -12.40 -4.33
CA GLY A 29 16.02 -11.62 -4.94
C GLY A 29 15.99 -10.12 -4.64
N GLN A 30 15.09 -9.67 -3.75
CA GLN A 30 14.94 -8.28 -3.34
C GLN A 30 15.12 -8.10 -1.83
N VAL A 31 15.34 -6.85 -1.42
CA VAL A 31 15.36 -6.43 -0.01
C VAL A 31 14.13 -5.58 0.26
N TYR A 32 13.29 -6.04 1.17
CA TYR A 32 12.12 -5.31 1.64
C TYR A 32 12.46 -4.62 2.97
N ARG A 33 12.15 -3.32 3.06
CA ARG A 33 12.35 -2.52 4.28
C ARG A 33 10.98 -2.08 4.79
N LEU A 34 10.60 -2.56 5.96
CA LEU A 34 9.37 -2.19 6.63
C LEU A 34 9.77 -1.26 7.79
N LEU A 35 9.26 -0.03 7.74
CA LEU A 35 9.53 1.02 8.71
C LEU A 35 8.23 1.29 9.48
N THR A 36 8.15 0.78 10.70
CA THR A 36 7.02 1.11 11.59
C THR A 36 7.45 2.30 12.43
N ALA A 37 6.70 3.39 12.38
CA ALA A 37 6.97 4.60 13.15
C ALA A 37 5.83 4.86 14.13
N ALA A 38 6.18 5.27 15.35
CA ALA A 38 5.22 5.72 16.35
C ALA A 38 5.80 6.90 17.14
N PRO A 39 4.95 7.77 17.74
CA PRO A 39 5.42 8.76 18.70
C PRO A 39 6.23 8.10 19.83
N SER A 40 7.24 8.77 20.36
CA SER A 40 8.13 8.25 21.41
C SER A 40 7.39 7.85 22.69
N ALA A 41 6.23 8.45 22.97
CA ALA A 41 5.37 8.10 24.09
C ALA A 41 4.51 6.84 23.85
N SER A 42 4.47 6.31 22.61
CA SER A 42 3.68 5.13 22.28
C SER A 42 4.28 3.86 22.88
N THR A 43 3.44 3.01 23.45
CA THR A 43 3.83 1.68 23.97
C THR A 43 3.51 0.55 22.98
N SER A 44 2.97 0.87 21.81
CA SER A 44 2.48 -0.13 20.84
C SER A 44 3.44 -0.41 19.69
N LEU A 45 4.55 0.33 19.56
CA LEU A 45 5.47 0.23 18.42
C LEU A 45 5.86 -1.22 18.12
N ASP A 46 6.44 -1.88 19.12
CA ASP A 46 6.94 -3.26 19.02
C ASP A 46 5.85 -4.25 18.58
N THR A 47 4.66 -4.17 19.18
CA THR A 47 3.55 -5.08 18.88
C THR A 47 3.07 -4.88 17.43
N VAL A 48 2.93 -3.63 17.00
CA VAL A 48 2.52 -3.31 15.62
C VAL A 48 3.61 -3.74 14.64
N ALA A 49 4.88 -3.45 14.92
CA ALA A 49 5.99 -3.78 14.04
C ALA A 49 6.15 -5.30 13.87
N ARG A 50 6.02 -6.08 14.95
CA ARG A 50 5.99 -7.56 14.88
C ARG A 50 4.79 -8.06 14.11
N SER A 51 3.60 -7.48 14.28
CA SER A 51 2.42 -7.87 13.51
C SER A 51 2.58 -7.59 12.01
N VAL A 52 3.16 -6.45 11.65
CA VAL A 52 3.39 -6.05 10.26
C VAL A 52 4.45 -6.94 9.62
N SER A 53 5.62 -7.07 10.25
CA SER A 53 6.72 -7.88 9.74
C SER A 53 6.35 -9.37 9.69
N GLY A 54 5.68 -9.90 10.72
CA GLY A 54 5.20 -11.28 10.78
C GLY A 54 4.10 -11.62 9.76
N SER A 55 3.45 -10.61 9.16
CA SER A 55 2.49 -10.83 8.06
C SER A 55 3.17 -10.93 6.68
N PHE A 56 4.48 -10.70 6.60
CA PHE A 56 5.20 -10.66 5.33
C PHE A 56 5.20 -12.02 4.64
N ARG A 57 4.79 -12.05 3.37
CA ARG A 57 4.96 -13.21 2.49
C ARG A 57 5.12 -12.75 1.05
N ILE A 58 5.89 -13.53 0.28
CA ILE A 58 5.95 -13.36 -1.17
C ILE A 58 4.72 -14.01 -1.81
N LEU A 59 4.15 -13.34 -2.81
CA LEU A 59 3.08 -13.92 -3.62
C LEU A 59 3.62 -15.11 -4.43
N SER A 60 2.88 -16.22 -4.41
CA SER A 60 3.11 -17.37 -5.27
C SER A 60 2.94 -17.02 -6.76
N ALA A 61 3.42 -17.87 -7.66
CA ALA A 61 3.22 -17.68 -9.10
C ALA A 61 1.73 -17.63 -9.48
N ALA A 62 0.90 -18.48 -8.85
CA ALA A 62 -0.54 -18.49 -9.06
C ALA A 62 -1.21 -17.20 -8.57
N GLU A 63 -0.83 -16.70 -7.39
CA GLU A 63 -1.35 -15.42 -6.87
C GLU A 63 -0.95 -14.25 -7.76
N LYS A 64 0.30 -14.22 -8.24
CA LYS A 64 0.78 -13.20 -9.18
C LYS A 64 -0.02 -13.24 -10.50
N ALA A 65 -0.28 -14.43 -11.05
CA ALA A 65 -1.06 -14.60 -12.27
C ALA A 65 -2.54 -14.24 -12.08
N ALA A 66 -3.08 -14.42 -10.87
CA ALA A 66 -4.44 -14.04 -10.53
C ALA A 66 -4.61 -12.53 -10.27
N LEU A 67 -3.51 -11.77 -10.13
CA LEU A 67 -3.59 -10.32 -10.01
C LEU A 67 -4.24 -9.72 -11.25
N LYS A 68 -5.29 -8.93 -11.03
CA LYS A 68 -5.95 -8.12 -12.06
C LYS A 68 -5.64 -6.66 -11.78
N PRO A 69 -4.46 -6.16 -12.19
CA PRO A 69 -4.08 -4.78 -11.93
C PRO A 69 -5.09 -3.83 -12.58
N LEU A 70 -5.36 -2.73 -11.88
CA LEU A 70 -6.17 -1.66 -12.42
C LEU A 70 -5.40 -0.96 -13.54
N HIS A 71 -6.10 -0.66 -14.63
CA HIS A 71 -5.54 0.07 -15.76
C HIS A 71 -6.30 1.38 -15.94
N ILE A 72 -5.57 2.46 -16.20
CA ILE A 72 -6.16 3.74 -16.58
C ILE A 72 -6.42 3.69 -18.08
N ARG A 73 -7.66 3.99 -18.49
CA ARG A 73 -8.02 4.22 -19.88
C ARG A 73 -8.37 5.69 -20.07
N VAL A 74 -7.73 6.32 -21.04
CA VAL A 74 -8.12 7.67 -21.48
C VAL A 74 -9.29 7.51 -22.46
N VAL A 75 -10.38 8.23 -22.21
CA VAL A 75 -11.58 8.21 -23.04
C VAL A 75 -11.94 9.62 -23.49
N THR A 76 -12.42 9.77 -24.72
CA THR A 76 -12.94 11.04 -25.23
C THR A 76 -14.38 11.21 -24.75
N VAL A 77 -14.64 12.28 -24.00
CA VAL A 77 -15.99 12.63 -23.50
C VAL A 77 -16.93 12.87 -24.68
N GLN A 78 -18.14 12.29 -24.59
CA GLN A 78 -19.22 12.44 -25.57
C GLN A 78 -20.33 13.35 -25.04
N PRO A 79 -21.10 14.02 -25.93
CA PRO A 79 -22.27 14.80 -25.54
C PRO A 79 -23.23 13.98 -24.66
N GLY A 80 -23.73 14.59 -23.58
CA GLY A 80 -24.64 13.95 -22.62
C GLY A 80 -23.97 13.11 -21.54
N GLN A 81 -22.65 12.88 -21.60
CA GLN A 81 -21.93 12.25 -20.49
C GLN A 81 -21.68 13.22 -19.33
N THR A 82 -21.80 12.70 -18.12
CA THR A 82 -21.50 13.39 -16.87
C THR A 82 -20.34 12.71 -16.13
N MET A 83 -19.70 13.40 -15.18
CA MET A 83 -18.72 12.79 -14.27
C MET A 83 -19.29 11.55 -13.55
N GLY A 84 -20.57 11.59 -13.17
CA GLY A 84 -21.26 10.43 -12.59
C GLY A 84 -21.30 9.24 -13.55
N SER A 85 -21.70 9.47 -14.81
CA SER A 85 -21.77 8.41 -15.83
C SER A 85 -20.40 7.85 -16.21
N LEU A 86 -19.34 8.68 -16.20
CA LEU A 86 -17.97 8.27 -16.52
C LEU A 86 -17.33 7.52 -15.35
N SER A 87 -17.46 8.05 -14.13
CA SER A 87 -16.94 7.37 -12.93
C SER A 87 -17.63 6.04 -12.65
N ALA A 88 -18.92 5.89 -13.00
CA ALA A 88 -19.63 4.61 -12.86
C ALA A 88 -18.99 3.47 -13.67
N GLN A 89 -18.29 3.78 -14.77
CA GLN A 89 -17.60 2.80 -15.62
C GLN A 89 -16.29 2.28 -15.00
N MET A 90 -15.78 2.93 -13.95
CA MET A 90 -14.58 2.46 -13.24
C MET A 90 -14.92 1.17 -12.47
N VAL A 91 -14.09 0.14 -12.60
CA VAL A 91 -14.30 -1.19 -11.99
C VAL A 91 -13.16 -1.50 -11.03
N GLY A 92 -13.46 -2.18 -9.93
CA GLY A 92 -12.46 -2.61 -8.96
C GLY A 92 -11.92 -1.49 -8.06
N VAL A 93 -12.67 -0.37 -7.95
CA VAL A 93 -12.32 0.78 -7.11
C VAL A 93 -13.52 1.28 -6.33
N ASP A 94 -13.27 1.73 -5.10
CA ASP A 94 -14.26 2.38 -4.24
C ASP A 94 -14.29 3.89 -4.45
N ARG A 95 -15.35 4.56 -3.97
CA ARG A 95 -15.54 6.02 -4.08
C ARG A 95 -15.24 6.55 -5.48
N LYS A 96 -15.81 5.89 -6.49
CA LYS A 96 -15.46 6.07 -7.92
C LYS A 96 -15.46 7.52 -8.37
N LEU A 97 -16.44 8.32 -7.94
CA LEU A 97 -16.54 9.72 -8.30
C LEU A 97 -15.41 10.56 -7.71
N ASP A 98 -15.03 10.32 -6.46
CA ASP A 98 -13.91 11.03 -5.82
C ASP A 98 -12.59 10.63 -6.46
N LEU A 99 -12.39 9.33 -6.71
CA LEU A 99 -11.19 8.87 -7.43
C LEU A 99 -11.14 9.44 -8.85
N TYR A 100 -12.26 9.47 -9.57
CA TYR A 100 -12.34 10.09 -10.90
C TYR A 100 -11.89 11.55 -10.86
N ARG A 101 -12.35 12.33 -9.87
CA ARG A 101 -11.94 13.73 -9.70
C ARG A 101 -10.45 13.86 -9.44
N VAL A 102 -9.89 13.04 -8.54
CA VAL A 102 -8.45 13.04 -8.25
C VAL A 102 -7.64 12.72 -9.51
N LEU A 103 -8.02 11.66 -10.25
CA LEU A 103 -7.32 11.23 -11.46
C LEU A 103 -7.37 12.29 -12.58
N ASN A 104 -8.40 13.14 -12.58
CA ASN A 104 -8.58 14.21 -13.58
C ASN A 104 -8.29 15.62 -13.02
N ALA A 105 -7.70 15.73 -11.83
CA ALA A 105 -7.42 17.00 -11.15
C ALA A 105 -8.62 17.97 -11.06
N LEU A 106 -9.81 17.43 -10.77
CA LEU A 106 -11.05 18.22 -10.63
C LEU A 106 -11.34 18.50 -9.15
N SER A 107 -11.70 19.74 -8.82
CA SER A 107 -12.11 20.13 -7.47
C SER A 107 -13.47 19.52 -7.08
N PRO A 108 -13.76 19.38 -5.77
CA PRO A 108 -15.15 19.21 -5.32
C PRO A 108 -15.98 20.37 -5.87
N GLY A 109 -17.11 20.03 -6.50
CA GLY A 109 -18.06 21.02 -7.02
C GLY A 109 -18.89 21.65 -5.93
#